data_AF-A0A1M3M582-F1
#
_entry.id   AF-A0A1M3M582-F1
#
_cell.length_a   1.000
_cell.length_b   1.000
_cell.length_c   1.000
_cell.angle_alpha   90.00
_cell.angle_beta   90.00
_cell.angle_gamma   90.00
#
_symmetry.space_group_name_H-M   'P 1'
#
loop_
_entity.id
_entity.type
_entity.pdbx_description
1 polymer ?
#
loop_
_entity_poly.entity_id
_entity_poly.type
_entity_poly.pdbx_seq_one_letter_code
_entity_poly.pdbx_strand_id
1 'polypeptide(L)'
;MARHMNDDKVRLLRSLAFKIHRKEIPAEALNDCFEAEGKGGKHRQWRQAVTVLAEDGFVPALLAGELIGAEAAVVMTVLERAKDHRLLSDAIEGIADFLENAES
;
A
#
# COMPACT_ATOMS: atom_id res chain seq x y z
N MET A 1 10.95 10.19 14.65
CA MET A 1 9.84 10.60 13.77
C MET A 1 9.78 9.71 12.52
N ALA A 2 10.90 9.44 11.84
CA ALA A 2 10.95 8.52 10.69
C ALA A 2 10.52 7.07 11.01
N ARG A 3 11.04 6.48 12.10
CA ARG A 3 10.71 5.11 12.54
C ARG A 3 9.21 4.84 12.68
N HIS A 4 8.49 5.72 13.38
CA HIS A 4 7.02 5.61 13.52
C HIS A 4 6.27 5.69 12.19
N MET A 5 6.80 6.45 11.22
CA MET A 5 6.19 6.56 9.91
C MET A 5 6.39 5.27 9.10
N ASN A 6 7.53 4.59 9.25
CA ASN A 6 7.77 3.30 8.64
C ASN A 6 6.96 2.17 9.30
N ASP A 7 6.82 2.15 10.63
CA ASP A 7 5.93 1.21 11.32
C ASP A 7 4.48 1.28 10.79
N ASP A 8 4.01 2.49 10.50
CA ASP A 8 2.69 2.73 9.94
C ASP A 8 2.57 2.25 8.48
N LYS A 9 3.61 2.47 7.66
CA LYS A 9 3.68 1.95 6.28
C LYS A 9 3.67 0.42 6.27
N VAL A 10 4.51 -0.20 7.11
CA VAL A 10 4.58 -1.67 7.25
C VAL A 10 3.24 -2.24 7.68
N ARG A 11 2.59 -1.68 8.71
CA ARG A 11 1.27 -2.15 9.16
C ARG A 11 0.21 -2.06 8.06
N LEU A 12 0.19 -0.94 7.32
CA LEU A 12 -0.74 -0.73 6.22
C LEU A 12 -0.49 -1.73 5.08
N LEU A 13 0.77 -1.90 4.66
CA LEU A 13 1.16 -2.83 3.59
C LEU A 13 0.81 -4.28 3.94
N ARG A 14 1.09 -4.74 5.17
CA ARG A 14 0.69 -6.10 5.62
C ARG A 14 -0.83 -6.28 5.61
N SER A 15 -1.58 -5.26 6.04
CA SER A 15 -3.05 -5.29 5.99
C SER A 15 -3.57 -5.36 4.55
N LEU A 16 -2.96 -4.61 3.65
CA LEU A 16 -3.29 -4.59 2.23
C LEU A 16 -2.97 -5.94 1.57
N ALA A 17 -1.79 -6.49 1.83
CA ALA A 17 -1.37 -7.80 1.31
C ALA A 17 -2.37 -8.88 1.74
N PHE A 18 -2.78 -8.89 3.00
CA PHE A 18 -3.79 -9.82 3.51
C PHE A 18 -5.14 -9.70 2.78
N LYS A 19 -5.65 -8.48 2.58
CA LYS A 19 -6.91 -8.24 1.85
C LYS A 19 -6.84 -8.71 0.39
N ILE A 20 -5.76 -8.38 -0.31
CA ILE A 20 -5.54 -8.81 -1.70
C ILE A 20 -5.39 -10.33 -1.80
N HIS A 21 -4.71 -10.97 -0.82
CA HIS A 21 -4.63 -12.43 -0.74
C HIS A 21 -6.02 -13.07 -0.66
N ARG A 22 -6.96 -12.41 0.02
CA ARG A 22 -8.38 -12.80 0.13
C ARG A 22 -9.22 -12.43 -1.08
N LYS A 23 -8.58 -12.02 -2.19
CA LYS A 23 -9.20 -11.66 -3.48
C LYS A 23 -10.06 -10.40 -3.43
N GLU A 24 -9.84 -9.51 -2.46
CA GLU A 24 -10.41 -8.17 -2.51
C GLU A 24 -9.81 -7.40 -3.69
N ILE A 25 -10.61 -6.51 -4.29
CA ILE A 25 -10.14 -5.67 -5.41
C ILE A 25 -9.05 -4.73 -4.86
N PRO A 26 -7.86 -4.63 -5.47
CA PRO A 26 -6.74 -3.89 -4.88
C PRO A 26 -7.06 -2.44 -4.50
N ALA A 27 -7.81 -1.73 -5.35
CA ALA A 27 -8.22 -0.36 -5.08
C ALA A 27 -9.20 -0.26 -3.90
N GLU A 28 -10.17 -1.16 -3.80
CA GLU A 28 -11.12 -1.21 -2.68
C GLU A 28 -10.40 -1.57 -1.37
N ALA A 29 -9.53 -2.59 -1.43
CA ALA A 29 -8.71 -3.01 -0.29
C ALA A 29 -7.80 -1.88 0.23
N LEU A 30 -7.21 -1.09 -0.67
CA LEU A 30 -6.38 0.05 -0.30
C LEU A 30 -7.20 1.19 0.31
N ASN A 31 -8.39 1.47 -0.24
CA ASN A 31 -9.30 2.47 0.34
C ASN A 31 -9.72 2.07 1.76
N ASP A 32 -10.09 0.80 1.97
CA ASP A 32 -10.43 0.27 3.30
C ASP A 32 -9.28 0.44 4.30
N CYS A 33 -8.03 0.18 3.86
CA CYS A 33 -6.84 0.40 4.68
C CYS A 33 -6.69 1.87 5.07
N PHE A 34 -6.87 2.80 4.14
CA PHE A 34 -6.81 4.24 4.44
C PHE A 34 -7.94 4.69 5.39
N GLU A 35 -9.15 4.17 5.22
CA GLU A 35 -10.26 4.46 6.12
C GLU A 35 -10.03 3.93 7.53
N ALA A 36 -9.47 2.72 7.67
CA ALA A 36 -9.12 2.13 8.95
C ALA A 36 -8.06 2.97 9.69
N GLU A 37 -7.01 3.42 9.00
CA GLU A 37 -6.00 4.32 9.58
C GLU A 37 -6.57 5.71 9.88
N GLY A 38 -7.53 6.17 9.06
CA GLY A 38 -8.28 7.40 9.26
C GLY A 38 -9.03 7.44 10.61
N LYS A 39 -9.75 6.36 10.95
CA LYS A 39 -10.42 6.20 12.25
C LYS A 39 -9.47 6.30 13.45
N GLY A 40 -8.17 6.01 13.25
CA GLY A 40 -7.10 6.19 14.24
C GLY A 40 -6.55 7.61 14.32
N GLY A 41 -7.15 8.60 13.63
CA GLY A 41 -6.71 10.00 13.61
C GLY A 41 -5.68 10.34 12.53
N LYS A 42 -5.30 9.39 11.66
CA LYS A 42 -4.25 9.56 10.64
C LYS A 42 -4.76 10.01 9.27
N HIS A 43 -6.00 10.49 9.20
CA HIS A 43 -6.63 10.96 7.96
C HIS A 43 -5.77 11.97 7.17
N ARG A 44 -4.99 12.81 7.85
CA ARG A 44 -4.17 13.82 7.18
C ARG A 44 -3.00 13.20 6.40
N GLN A 45 -2.44 12.09 6.89
CA GLN A 45 -1.26 11.45 6.31
C GLN A 45 -1.57 10.83 4.95
N TRP A 46 -2.75 10.21 4.81
CA TRP A 46 -3.12 9.45 3.61
C TRP A 46 -4.07 10.19 2.68
N ARG A 47 -4.46 11.43 3.00
CA ARG A 47 -5.48 12.18 2.26
C ARG A 47 -5.17 12.29 0.76
N GLN A 48 -3.92 12.62 0.43
CA GLN A 48 -3.50 12.74 -0.97
C GLN A 48 -3.59 11.39 -1.69
N ALA A 49 -3.14 10.32 -1.05
CA ALA A 49 -3.22 8.97 -1.60
C ALA A 49 -4.66 8.52 -1.85
N VAL A 50 -5.60 8.87 -0.96
CA VAL A 50 -7.04 8.61 -1.15
C VAL A 50 -7.59 9.35 -2.38
N THR A 51 -7.24 10.62 -2.56
CA THR A 51 -7.65 11.37 -3.77
C THR A 51 -7.09 10.74 -5.04
N VAL A 52 -5.79 10.44 -5.04
CA VAL A 52 -5.12 9.80 -6.19
C VAL A 52 -5.69 8.41 -6.47
N LEU A 53 -6.10 7.66 -5.45
CA LEU A 53 -6.75 6.36 -5.64
C LEU A 53 -8.05 6.46 -6.43
N ALA A 54 -8.84 7.49 -6.16
CA ALA A 54 -10.11 7.72 -6.85
C ALA A 54 -9.92 8.20 -8.29
N GLU A 55 -8.85 8.96 -8.57
CA GLU A 55 -8.61 9.61 -9.87
C GLU A 55 -7.73 8.76 -10.80
N ASP A 56 -6.63 8.23 -10.27
CA ASP A 56 -5.55 7.62 -11.05
C ASP A 56 -5.37 6.11 -10.77
N GLY A 57 -5.95 5.60 -9.67
CA GLY A 57 -6.00 4.18 -9.35
C GLY A 57 -4.92 3.68 -8.39
N PHE A 58 -4.78 2.36 -8.31
CA PHE A 58 -4.08 1.66 -7.22
C PHE A 58 -2.59 2.01 -7.12
N VAL A 59 -1.81 1.82 -8.19
CA VAL A 59 -0.35 2.04 -8.14
C VAL A 59 0.02 3.52 -7.94
N PRO A 60 -0.61 4.48 -8.64
CA PRO A 60 -0.40 5.90 -8.36
C PRO A 60 -0.69 6.27 -6.89
N ALA A 61 -1.73 5.69 -6.28
CA ALA A 61 -2.05 5.92 -4.88
C ALA A 61 -0.98 5.40 -3.91
N LEU A 62 -0.41 4.21 -4.19
CA LEU A 62 0.70 3.68 -3.40
C LEU A 62 1.92 4.63 -3.44
N LEU A 63 2.22 5.19 -4.61
CA LEU A 63 3.31 6.15 -4.79
C LEU A 63 3.01 7.48 -4.08
N ALA A 64 1.79 8.01 -4.21
CA ALA A 64 1.37 9.25 -3.57
C ALA A 64 1.31 9.14 -2.03
N GLY A 65 1.06 7.93 -1.51
CA GLY A 65 1.18 7.63 -0.08
C GLY A 65 2.62 7.40 0.38
N GLU A 66 3.61 7.48 -0.50
CA GLU A 66 5.00 7.09 -0.21
C GLU A 66 5.12 5.66 0.36
N LEU A 67 4.18 4.78 0.02
CA LEU A 67 4.20 3.36 0.42
C LEU A 67 5.23 2.58 -0.41
N ILE A 68 5.50 3.07 -1.62
CA ILE A 68 6.48 2.51 -2.56
C ILE A 68 7.27 3.65 -3.23
N GLY A 69 8.48 3.34 -3.70
CA GLY A 69 9.27 4.23 -4.56
C GLY A 69 8.91 4.11 -6.05
N ALA A 70 9.50 4.96 -6.89
CA ALA A 70 9.23 5.01 -8.33
C ALA A 70 9.61 3.69 -9.04
N GLU A 71 10.73 3.09 -8.67
CA GLU A 71 11.19 1.81 -9.23
C GLU A 71 10.21 0.68 -8.90
N ALA A 72 9.72 0.64 -7.66
CA ALA A 72 8.72 -0.32 -7.22
C ALA A 72 7.37 -0.10 -7.93
N ALA A 73 6.98 1.15 -8.22
CA ALA A 73 5.76 1.46 -8.96
C ALA A 73 5.76 0.89 -10.40
N VAL A 74 6.92 0.86 -11.07
CA VAL A 74 7.06 0.24 -12.40
C VAL A 74 6.74 -1.25 -12.33
N VAL A 75 7.34 -1.96 -11.36
CA VAL A 75 7.10 -3.39 -11.15
C VAL A 75 5.65 -3.64 -10.74
N MET A 76 5.12 -2.83 -9.83
CA MET A 76 3.76 -2.99 -9.31
C MET A 76 2.69 -2.80 -10.38
N THR A 77 2.92 -1.91 -11.34
CA THR A 77 2.04 -1.74 -12.51
C THR A 77 1.95 -3.03 -13.35
N VAL A 78 3.06 -3.75 -13.51
CA VAL A 78 3.07 -5.04 -14.23
C VAL A 78 2.30 -6.10 -13.43
N LEU A 79 2.51 -6.16 -12.11
CA LEU A 79 1.83 -7.10 -11.22
C LEU A 79 0.31 -6.86 -11.17
N GLU A 80 -0.12 -5.61 -11.07
CA GLU A 80 -1.54 -5.24 -11.09
C GLU A 80 -2.22 -5.65 -12.40
N ARG A 81 -1.51 -5.53 -13.53
CA ARG A 81 -2.01 -5.92 -14.86
C ARG A 81 -2.06 -7.43 -15.05
N ALA A 82 -1.17 -8.19 -14.39
CA ALA A 82 -1.19 -9.64 -14.43
C ALA A 82 -2.45 -10.25 -13.80
N LYS A 83 -3.16 -9.49 -12.94
CA LYS A 83 -4.37 -9.90 -12.21
C LYS A 83 -4.19 -11.17 -11.36
N ASP A 84 -2.94 -11.49 -11.03
CA ASP A 84 -2.59 -12.53 -10.07
C ASP A 84 -2.55 -11.93 -8.66
N HIS A 85 -3.60 -12.17 -7.90
CA HIS A 85 -3.76 -11.66 -6.54
C HIS A 85 -2.77 -12.28 -5.55
N ARG A 86 -2.30 -13.52 -5.78
CA ARG A 86 -1.29 -14.12 -4.91
C ARG A 86 0.04 -13.44 -5.13
N LEU A 87 0.45 -13.31 -6.39
CA LEU A 87 1.71 -12.66 -6.73
C LEU A 87 1.73 -11.18 -6.30
N LEU A 88 0.61 -10.47 -6.48
CA LEU A 88 0.47 -9.08 -6.03
C LEU A 88 0.57 -8.96 -4.50
N SER A 89 -0.11 -9.84 -3.77
CA SER A 89 -0.06 -9.91 -2.31
C SER A 89 1.36 -10.19 -1.81
N ASP A 90 2.03 -11.21 -2.37
CA ASP A 90 3.39 -11.60 -1.99
C ASP A 90 4.40 -10.47 -2.26
N ALA A 91 4.22 -9.71 -3.35
CA ALA A 91 5.06 -8.56 -3.65
C ALA A 91 4.88 -7.41 -2.64
N ILE A 92 3.64 -7.15 -2.22
CA ILE A 92 3.34 -6.12 -1.21
C ILE A 92 3.91 -6.54 0.15
N GLU A 93 3.80 -7.82 0.51
CA GLU A 93 4.41 -8.38 1.73
C GLU A 93 5.94 -8.24 1.70
N GLY A 94 6.58 -8.56 0.56
CA GLY A 94 8.02 -8.40 0.39
C GLY A 94 8.50 -6.94 0.51
N ILE A 95 7.68 -5.97 0.09
CA ILE A 95 7.97 -4.55 0.31
C ILE A 95 7.88 -4.21 1.81
N ALA A 96 6.86 -4.72 2.50
CA ALA A 96 6.72 -4.50 3.95
C ALA A 96 7.93 -5.08 4.71
N ASP A 97 8.34 -6.31 4.38
CA ASP A 97 9.50 -6.95 4.98
C ASP A 97 10.80 -6.17 4.69
N PHE A 98 10.96 -5.63 3.47
CA PHE A 98 12.12 -4.78 3.14
C PHE A 98 12.15 -3.50 3.99
N LEU A 99 11.01 -2.82 4.14
CA LEU A 99 10.91 -1.59 4.93
C LEU A 99 11.18 -1.83 6.42
N GLU A 100 10.71 -2.96 6.97
CA GLU A 100 10.96 -3.35 8.35
C GLU A 100 12.45 -3.66 8.60
N ASN A 101 13.11 -4.34 7.66
CA ASN A 101 14.52 -4.71 7.78
C ASN A 101 15.49 -3.55 7.47
N ALA A 102 15.10 -2.61 6.59
CA ALA A 102 15.94 -1.45 6.25
C ALA A 102 16.21 -0.50 7.43
N GLU A 103 15.47 -0.65 8.55
CA GLU A 103 15.66 0.11 9.78
C GLU A 103 16.40 -0.65 10.90
N SER A 104 16.78 -1.91 10.67
CA SER A 104 17.58 -2.73 11.61
C SER A 104 19.08 -2.57 11.38
#